data_AF-A0A963WYA8-F1
#
_entry.id   AF-A0A963WYA8-F1
#
_cell.length_a   1.000
_cell.length_b   1.000
_cell.length_c   1.000
_cell.angle_alpha   90.00
_cell.angle_beta   90.00
_cell.angle_gamma   90.00
#
_symmetry.space_group_name_H-M   'P 1'
#
loop_
_entity.id
_entity.type
_entity.pdbx_description
1 polymer ?
#
loop_
_entity_poly.entity_id
_entity_poly.type
_entity_poly.pdbx_seq_one_letter_code
_entity_poly.pdbx_strand_id
1 'polypeptide(L)'
;MYIFSRIIKLCRTGLILSHPMLFLSGCTAGFQDCYQYAGTEKYTECLASNGDQEAQYQLGLAAYQARNMDTAIKWLKKAAKINRERMTLYTNSDVAETLETGNYEPGHKGAINLLEKILKEEAQNQNVY
;
A
#
# COMPACT_ATOMS: atom_id res chain seq x y z
N MET A 1 -34.72 3.35 -13.52
CA MET A 1 -34.15 2.00 -13.71
C MET A 1 -32.88 1.92 -12.86
N TYR A 2 -33.04 1.62 -11.57
CA TYR A 2 -31.93 1.32 -10.66
C TYR A 2 -31.95 -0.20 -10.44
N ILE A 3 -30.80 -0.86 -10.51
CA ILE A 3 -30.42 -1.98 -9.62
C ILE A 3 -28.89 -2.14 -9.74
N PHE A 4 -28.22 -1.82 -8.64
CA PHE A 4 -26.84 -2.20 -8.34
C PHE A 4 -26.69 -3.72 -8.42
N SER A 5 -25.72 -4.19 -9.20
CA SER A 5 -25.35 -5.61 -9.28
C SER A 5 -24.03 -5.86 -8.55
N ARG A 6 -24.14 -6.63 -7.46
CA ARG A 6 -23.14 -7.56 -6.91
C ARG A 6 -21.91 -6.98 -6.21
N ILE A 7 -22.18 -6.55 -4.99
CA ILE A 7 -21.27 -6.45 -3.86
C ILE A 7 -21.05 -7.87 -3.26
N ILE A 8 -19.77 -8.21 -3.05
CA ILE A 8 -19.20 -9.09 -2.01
C ILE A 8 -19.66 -10.56 -2.00
N LYS A 9 -18.79 -11.40 -2.57
CA LYS A 9 -18.69 -12.82 -2.22
C LYS A 9 -17.87 -12.96 -0.94
N LEU A 10 -18.47 -13.62 0.05
CA LEU A 10 -17.83 -14.60 0.95
C LEU A 10 -16.91 -14.06 2.06
N CYS A 11 -17.51 -13.48 3.10
CA CYS A 11 -16.97 -13.68 4.45
C CYS A 11 -17.77 -14.82 5.10
N ARG A 12 -17.11 -15.96 5.26
CA ARG A 12 -17.66 -17.26 5.66
C ARG A 12 -18.23 -17.14 7.08
N THR A 13 -19.54 -17.35 7.21
CA THR A 13 -20.28 -17.36 8.47
C THR A 13 -19.83 -18.51 9.36
N GLY A 14 -19.06 -18.21 10.40
CA GLY A 14 -18.98 -19.03 11.60
C GLY A 14 -20.17 -18.68 12.49
N LEU A 15 -21.12 -19.60 12.60
CA LEU A 15 -22.37 -19.48 13.35
C LEU A 15 -22.15 -19.98 14.80
N ILE A 16 -23.00 -19.50 15.74
CA ILE A 16 -23.39 -20.11 17.05
C ILE A 16 -22.49 -19.68 18.26
N LEU A 17 -22.93 -19.10 19.39
CA LEU A 17 -24.26 -18.77 19.97
C LEU A 17 -24.08 -17.71 21.10
N SER A 18 -25.04 -16.77 21.17
CA SER A 18 -25.57 -16.05 22.35
C SER A 18 -24.59 -15.43 23.37
N HIS A 19 -24.22 -14.15 23.20
CA HIS A 19 -24.11 -13.12 24.26
C HIS A 19 -24.29 -11.74 23.60
N PRO A 20 -25.11 -10.81 24.15
CA PRO A 20 -25.28 -9.48 23.59
C PRO A 20 -24.14 -8.59 24.07
N MET A 21 -22.99 -8.66 23.39
CA MET A 21 -21.92 -7.68 23.56
C MET A 21 -21.64 -7.05 22.21
N LEU A 22 -22.11 -5.81 22.09
CA LEU A 22 -21.66 -4.76 21.17
C LEU A 22 -20.54 -5.19 20.21
N PHE A 23 -20.92 -5.68 19.02
CA PHE A 23 -19.99 -5.69 17.89
C PHE A 23 -19.88 -4.26 17.35
N LEU A 24 -19.01 -3.48 17.97
CA LEU A 24 -18.29 -2.44 17.23
C LEU A 24 -17.39 -3.18 16.24
N SER A 25 -17.93 -3.57 15.08
CA SER A 25 -17.12 -3.97 13.92
C SER A 25 -16.47 -2.72 13.34
N GLY A 26 -15.62 -2.09 14.14
CA GLY A 26 -14.69 -1.09 13.64
C GLY A 26 -13.65 -1.82 12.82
N CYS A 27 -13.51 -1.45 11.55
CA CYS A 27 -12.24 -1.65 10.86
C CYS A 27 -11.21 -0.81 11.61
N THR A 28 -10.57 -1.37 12.63
CA THR A 28 -9.28 -0.82 13.04
C THR A 28 -8.39 -1.04 11.82
N ALA A 29 -7.99 0.05 11.15
CA ALA A 29 -6.81 0.01 10.30
C ALA A 29 -5.64 -0.26 11.25
N GLY A 30 -5.50 -1.53 11.64
CA GLY A 30 -4.53 -1.94 12.64
C GLY A 30 -3.16 -1.71 12.05
N PHE A 31 -2.44 -0.71 12.57
CA PHE A 31 -1.00 -0.65 12.39
C PHE A 31 -0.42 -1.95 12.98
N GLN A 32 0.13 -2.80 12.12
CA GLN A 32 0.80 -4.02 12.55
C GLN A 32 2.10 -3.61 13.25
N ASP A 33 2.28 -3.97 14.52
CA ASP A 33 3.55 -3.74 15.20
C ASP A 33 4.62 -4.68 14.61
N CYS A 34 5.59 -4.10 13.91
CA CYS A 34 6.65 -4.85 13.24
C CYS A 34 7.82 -5.21 14.17
N TYR A 35 7.92 -4.60 15.37
CA TYR A 35 9.07 -4.81 16.27
C TYR A 35 9.23 -6.27 16.70
N GLN A 36 8.15 -7.05 16.71
CA GLN A 36 8.21 -8.48 17.00
C GLN A 36 9.17 -9.25 16.04
N TYR A 37 9.40 -8.73 14.85
CA TYR A 37 10.25 -9.34 13.83
C TYR A 37 11.64 -8.70 13.72
N ALA A 38 11.98 -7.75 14.60
CA ALA A 38 13.22 -6.98 14.52
C ALA A 38 14.45 -7.88 14.31
N GLY A 39 15.28 -7.52 13.32
CA GLY A 39 16.48 -8.28 12.96
C GLY A 39 16.25 -9.50 12.06
N THR A 40 15.03 -9.72 11.57
CA THR A 40 14.71 -10.80 10.61
C THR A 40 14.23 -10.25 9.28
N GLU A 41 14.23 -11.07 8.23
CA GLU A 41 13.68 -10.70 6.91
C GLU A 41 12.19 -10.31 6.98
N LYS A 42 11.44 -10.93 7.90
CA LYS A 42 10.02 -10.62 8.15
C LYS A 42 9.79 -9.18 8.64
N TYR A 43 10.81 -8.55 9.23
CA TYR A 43 10.74 -7.15 9.64
C TYR A 43 10.51 -6.24 8.43
N THR A 44 11.32 -6.42 7.39
CA THR A 44 11.23 -5.64 6.15
C THR A 44 9.89 -5.89 5.45
N GLU A 45 9.42 -7.13 5.40
CA GLU A 45 8.11 -7.47 4.84
C GLU A 45 6.95 -6.80 5.58
N CYS A 46 7.03 -6.78 6.92
CA CYS A 46 6.04 -6.11 7.76
C CYS A 46 6.03 -4.60 7.52
N LEU A 47 7.20 -3.96 7.53
CA LEU A 47 7.32 -2.52 7.26
C LEU A 47 6.79 -2.16 5.86
N ALA A 48 7.18 -2.94 4.85
CA ALA A 48 6.71 -2.72 3.48
C ALA A 48 5.19 -2.86 3.35
N SER A 49 4.58 -3.76 4.14
CA SER A 49 3.14 -3.94 4.21
C SER A 49 2.44 -2.78 4.92
N ASN A 50 3.09 -2.16 5.90
CA ASN A 50 2.61 -0.95 6.59
C ASN A 50 2.75 0.33 5.76
N GLY A 51 3.38 0.28 4.59
CA GLY A 51 3.50 1.43 3.71
C GLY A 51 4.87 2.11 3.73
N ASP A 52 5.84 1.57 4.46
CA ASP A 52 7.21 2.10 4.48
C ASP A 52 7.84 2.00 3.09
N GLN A 53 8.14 3.16 2.49
CA GLN A 53 8.60 3.26 1.11
C GLN A 53 10.01 2.69 0.94
N GLU A 54 10.87 2.79 1.96
CA GLU A 54 12.23 2.25 1.93
C GLU A 54 12.19 0.72 1.94
N ALA A 55 11.42 0.11 2.85
CA ALA A 55 11.25 -1.34 2.90
C ALA A 55 10.64 -1.88 1.61
N GLN A 56 9.66 -1.18 1.02
CA GLN A 56 9.11 -1.54 -0.29
C GLN A 56 10.18 -1.47 -1.40
N TYR A 57 11.05 -0.46 -1.38
CA TYR A 57 12.17 -0.37 -2.32
C TYR A 57 13.15 -1.54 -2.15
N GLN A 58 13.52 -1.89 -0.92
CA GLN A 58 14.43 -3.01 -0.64
C GLN A 58 13.88 -4.35 -1.13
N LEU A 59 12.58 -4.61 -0.91
CA LEU A 59 11.93 -5.81 -1.46
C LEU A 59 11.88 -5.79 -2.99
N GLY A 60 11.62 -4.62 -3.59
CA GLY A 60 11.64 -4.44 -5.03
C GLY A 60 13.03 -4.70 -5.64
N LEU A 61 14.08 -4.21 -4.98
CA LEU A 61 15.47 -4.42 -5.36
C LEU A 61 15.87 -5.90 -5.24
N ALA A 62 15.53 -6.55 -4.13
CA ALA A 62 15.79 -7.97 -3.93
C ALA A 62 15.09 -8.83 -4.99
N ALA A 63 13.83 -8.53 -5.30
CA ALA A 63 13.09 -9.21 -6.37
C ALA A 63 13.71 -8.98 -7.76
N TYR A 64 14.18 -7.76 -8.04
CA TYR A 64 14.88 -7.44 -9.29
C TYR A 64 16.18 -8.25 -9.43
N GLN A 65 16.98 -8.35 -8.36
CA GLN A 65 18.19 -9.15 -8.34
C GLN A 65 17.90 -10.65 -8.52
N ALA A 66 16.79 -11.14 -7.96
CA ALA A 66 16.29 -12.50 -8.16
C ALA A 66 15.66 -12.74 -9.54
N ARG A 67 15.66 -11.73 -10.44
CA ARG A 67 15.01 -11.75 -11.76
C ARG A 67 13.51 -11.97 -11.74
N ASN A 68 12.86 -11.75 -10.59
CA ASN A 68 11.41 -11.80 -10.45
C ASN A 68 10.83 -10.41 -10.77
N MET A 69 10.72 -10.12 -12.06
CA MET A 69 10.33 -8.78 -12.55
C MET A 69 8.93 -8.38 -12.11
N ASP A 70 7.97 -9.30 -12.09
CA ASP A 70 6.59 -9.03 -11.64
C ASP A 70 6.56 -8.52 -10.19
N THR A 71 7.31 -9.19 -9.32
CA THR A 71 7.39 -8.83 -7.89
C THR A 71 8.17 -7.54 -7.70
N ALA A 72 9.25 -7.34 -8.46
CA ALA A 72 10.03 -6.11 -8.44
C ALA A 72 9.16 -4.90 -8.81
N ILE A 73 8.48 -4.95 -9.95
CA ILE A 73 7.61 -3.87 -10.43
C ILE A 73 6.50 -3.57 -9.43
N LYS A 74 5.89 -4.61 -8.85
CA LYS A 74 4.82 -4.45 -7.84
C LYS A 74 5.28 -3.64 -6.63
N TRP A 75 6.44 -3.98 -6.06
CA TRP A 75 6.96 -3.29 -4.89
C TRP A 75 7.52 -1.90 -5.21
N LEU A 76 8.25 -1.76 -6.33
CA LEU A 76 8.78 -0.47 -6.77
C LEU A 76 7.68 0.54 -7.08
N LYS A 77 6.54 0.11 -7.65
CA LYS A 77 5.37 0.98 -7.87
C LYS A 77 4.77 1.50 -6.56
N LYS A 78 4.75 0.69 -5.50
CA LYS A 78 4.27 1.12 -4.19
C LYS A 78 5.23 2.14 -3.57
N ALA A 79 6.53 1.86 -3.62
CA ALA A 79 7.56 2.75 -3.10
C ALA A 79 7.60 4.10 -3.84
N ALA A 80 7.37 4.09 -5.15
CA ALA A 80 7.31 5.29 -6.00
C ALA A 80 6.03 6.12 -5.80
N LYS A 81 5.01 5.61 -5.11
CA LYS A 81 3.75 6.32 -4.91
C LYS A 81 3.94 7.44 -3.90
N ILE A 82 3.61 8.67 -4.31
CA ILE A 82 3.55 9.83 -3.43
C ILE A 82 2.51 9.57 -2.33
N ASN A 83 2.94 9.64 -1.07
CA ASN A 83 2.04 9.57 0.06
C ASN A 83 1.46 10.97 0.30
N ARG A 84 0.22 11.19 -0.14
CA ARG A 84 -0.54 12.42 0.17
C ARG A 84 -1.42 12.12 1.37
N GLU A 85 -0.97 12.47 2.56
CA GLU A 85 -1.85 12.48 3.72
C GLU A 85 -2.89 13.59 3.55
N ARG A 86 -4.16 13.22 3.42
CA ARG A 86 -5.27 14.18 3.44
C ARG A 86 -5.62 14.46 4.90
N MET A 87 -5.09 15.55 5.45
CA MET A 87 -5.51 16.04 6.77
C MET A 87 -6.78 16.89 6.63
N THR A 88 -7.93 16.41 7.11
CA THR A 88 -9.15 17.22 7.21
C THR A 88 -9.14 17.98 8.53
N LEU A 89 -8.86 19.28 8.50
CA LEU A 89 -8.99 20.16 9.67
C LEU A 89 -10.46 20.59 9.82
N TYR A 90 -11.07 20.28 10.96
CA TYR A 90 -12.35 20.89 11.33
C TYR A 90 -12.09 22.29 11.88
N THR A 91 -12.38 23.32 11.09
CA THR A 91 -12.39 24.72 11.55
C THR A 91 -13.82 25.15 11.89
N ASN A 92 -13.97 26.10 12.82
CA ASN A 92 -15.27 26.61 13.29
C ASN A 92 -15.95 27.57 12.30
N SER A 93 -15.62 27.52 11.01
CA SER A 93 -16.22 28.33 9.96
C SER A 93 -16.75 27.41 8.86
N ASP A 94 -17.98 27.66 8.41
CA ASP A 94 -18.82 26.82 7.53
C ASP A 94 -18.29 26.54 6.11
N VAL A 95 -16.97 26.44 5.92
CA VAL A 95 -16.33 26.09 4.66
C VAL A 95 -15.27 25.04 4.97
N ALA A 96 -15.54 23.79 4.61
CA ALA A 96 -14.53 22.73 4.58
C ALA A 96 -13.57 23.02 3.41
N GLU A 97 -12.56 23.85 3.64
CA GLU A 97 -11.48 24.04 2.68
C GLU A 97 -10.52 22.84 2.81
N THR A 98 -10.41 22.04 1.75
CA THR A 98 -9.38 21.02 1.64
C THR A 98 -8.03 21.71 1.43
N LEU A 99 -7.44 22.18 2.51
CA LEU A 99 -6.06 22.62 2.50
C LEU A 99 -5.17 21.38 2.39
N GLU A 100 -4.43 21.26 1.29
CA GLU A 100 -3.34 20.29 1.14
C GLU A 100 -2.18 20.69 2.06
N THR A 101 -2.39 20.62 3.38
CA THR A 101 -1.36 20.89 4.37
C THR A 101 -0.81 19.60 4.94
N GLY A 102 0.50 19.39 4.77
CA GLY A 102 1.30 18.51 5.61
C GLY A 102 1.92 17.34 4.86
N ASN A 103 3.23 17.42 4.63
CA ASN A 103 4.14 16.39 4.13
C ASN A 103 3.84 15.83 2.73
N TYR A 104 4.19 16.63 1.72
CA TYR A 104 4.51 16.08 0.39
C TYR A 104 5.82 15.29 0.50
N GLU A 105 5.72 13.99 0.74
CA GLU A 105 6.87 13.10 0.59
C GLU A 105 6.93 12.62 -0.86
N PRO A 106 7.93 13.10 -1.65
CA PRO A 106 8.12 12.58 -3.00
C PRO A 106 8.34 11.07 -2.90
N GLY A 107 7.72 10.30 -3.80
CA GLY A 107 7.90 8.85 -3.82
C GLY A 107 9.38 8.46 -3.85
N HIS A 108 9.70 7.25 -3.40
CA HIS A 108 11.07 6.80 -3.22
C HIS A 108 11.89 6.92 -4.52
N LYS A 109 12.86 7.84 -4.54
CA LYS A 109 13.62 8.20 -5.74
C LYS A 109 14.36 7.01 -6.36
N GLY A 110 14.94 6.14 -5.54
CA GLY A 110 15.60 4.93 -6.00
C GLY A 110 14.63 3.97 -6.68
N ALA A 111 13.39 3.90 -6.18
CA ALA A 111 12.36 3.03 -6.75
C ALA A 111 11.87 3.56 -8.09
N ILE A 112 11.69 4.87 -8.22
CA ILE A 112 11.31 5.53 -9.48
C ILE A 112 12.37 5.25 -10.55
N ASN A 113 13.64 5.51 -10.26
CA ASN A 113 14.74 5.31 -11.21
C ASN A 113 14.85 3.85 -11.67
N LEU A 114 14.75 2.89 -10.74
CA LEU A 114 14.85 1.48 -11.07
C LEU A 114 13.63 1.01 -11.88
N LEU A 115 12.43 1.48 -11.52
CA LEU A 115 11.21 1.18 -12.27
C LEU A 115 11.29 1.73 -13.70
N GLU A 116 11.77 2.96 -13.89
CA GLU A 116 11.99 3.53 -15.22
C GLU A 116 12.96 2.69 -16.06
N LYS A 117 14.04 2.20 -15.45
CA LYS A 117 15.02 1.34 -16.12
C LYS A 117 14.36 0.05 -16.60
N ILE A 118 13.62 -0.64 -15.74
CA ILE A 118 12.92 -1.90 -16.07
C ILE A 118 11.96 -1.67 -17.24
N LEU A 119 11.14 -0.63 -17.18
CA LEU A 119 10.14 -0.34 -18.22
C LEU A 119 10.78 0.03 -19.57
N LYS A 120 11.94 0.70 -19.57
CA LYS A 120 12.70 0.98 -20.79
C LYS A 120 13.25 -0.29 -21.43
N GLU A 121 13.80 -1.19 -20.62
CA GLU A 121 14.31 -2.49 -21.08
C GLU A 121 13.18 -3.36 -21.67
N GLU A 122 12.01 -3.38 -21.03
CA GLU A 122 10.83 -4.09 -21.54
C GLU A 122 10.35 -3.52 -22.89
N ALA A 123 10.26 -2.20 -23.02
CA ALA A 123 9.85 -1.54 -24.26
C ALA A 123 10.83 -1.79 -25.42
N GLN A 124 12.13 -1.87 -25.13
CA GLN A 124 13.14 -2.22 -26.13
C GLN A 124 13.02 -3.68 -26.57
N ASN A 125 12.78 -4.60 -25.65
CA ASN A 125 12.62 -6.03 -25.96
C ASN A 125 11.34 -6.32 -26.77
N GLN A 126 10.30 -5.50 -26.65
CA GLN A 126 9.06 -5.63 -27.41
C GLN A 126 9.15 -5.10 -28.85
N ASN A 127 10.15 -4.27 -29.17
CA ASN A 127 10.36 -3.69 -30.51
C ASN A 127 11.29 -4.52 -31.41
N VAL A 128 11.64 -5.75 -31.00
CA VAL A 128 12.62 -6.63 -31.71
C VAL A 128 11.94 -7.83 -32.40
N TYR A 129 10.60 -7.90 -32.40
CA TYR A 129 9.83 -8.95 -33.09
C TYR A 129 8.97 -8.39 -34.22
#